data_AF-K2KN42-F1
#
_entry.id   AF-K2KN42-F1
#
_cell.length_a   1.000
_cell.length_b   1.000
_cell.length_c   1.000
_cell.angle_alpha   90.00
_cell.angle_beta   90.00
_cell.angle_gamma   90.00
#
_symmetry.space_group_name_H-M   'P 1'
#
loop_
_entity.id
_entity.type
_entity.pdbx_description
1 polymer ?
#
loop_
_entity_poly.entity_id
_entity_poly.type
_entity_poly.pdbx_seq_one_letter_code
_entity_poly.pdbx_strand_id
1 'polypeptide(L)'
;MDEKGEIYFAKDLSTPSNPRSVAIQEINLFLEPLKSRGWSSDEKLKELYYQNRLIFKNNRPYEKYYLKESQDNCLSVLDFYSRQGTKDLEKLGLKGLFKTPKPVALIKYLLLCSTPKDSIILDFFAGSGTTAQAVMEVNRDYCLNWSFYLCQKEEKIKNNPQAVSILKNKGYQNTIPDIMLLRLEKIIKRSEYEILKTKSILF
;
A
#
# COMPACT_ATOMS: atom_id res chain seq x y z
N MET A 1 18.58 8.28 14.27
CA MET A 1 19.02 7.36 13.22
C MET A 1 20.01 6.40 13.84
N ASP A 2 20.12 5.17 13.33
CA ASP A 2 21.17 4.23 13.75
C ASP A 2 22.46 4.46 12.97
N GLU A 3 23.48 3.64 13.23
CA GLU A 3 24.80 3.71 12.60
C GLU A 3 24.77 3.49 11.08
N LYS A 4 23.69 2.91 10.55
CA LYS A 4 23.46 2.69 9.12
C LYS A 4 22.64 3.80 8.48
N GLY A 5 22.27 4.84 9.24
CA GLY A 5 21.45 5.96 8.78
C GLY A 5 19.94 5.66 8.78
N GLU A 6 19.50 4.54 9.34
CA GLU A 6 18.09 4.18 9.35
C GLU A 6 17.33 4.95 10.45
N ILE A 7 16.16 5.49 10.11
CA ILE A 7 15.29 6.20 11.05
C ILE A 7 14.50 5.19 11.89
N TYR A 8 14.54 5.34 13.21
CA TYR A 8 13.79 4.52 14.16
C TYR A 8 13.20 5.37 15.28
N PHE A 9 12.15 4.85 15.90
CA PHE A 9 11.54 5.37 17.12
C PHE A 9 11.89 4.47 18.31
N ALA A 10 11.95 5.04 19.51
CA ALA A 10 12.09 4.26 20.74
C ALA A 10 10.71 3.87 21.26
N LYS A 11 10.28 2.63 20.99
CA LYS A 11 8.98 2.11 21.42
C LYS A 11 9.10 1.55 22.84
N ASP A 12 8.28 2.05 23.76
CA ASP A 12 8.30 1.63 25.16
C ASP A 12 7.89 0.15 25.28
N LEU A 13 8.69 -0.62 26.02
CA LEU A 13 8.48 -2.05 26.24
C LEU A 13 7.62 -2.36 27.46
N SER A 14 6.99 -1.36 28.06
CA SER A 14 5.94 -1.56 29.08
C SER A 14 4.61 -1.96 28.44
N THR A 15 3.87 -2.86 29.08
CA THR A 15 2.57 -3.37 28.63
C THR A 15 1.49 -3.05 29.68
N PRO A 16 0.19 -3.12 29.34
CA PRO A 16 -0.90 -2.94 30.32
C PRO A 16 -1.05 -4.07 31.35
N SER A 17 -0.11 -5.04 31.38
CA SER A 17 -0.13 -6.15 32.33
C SER A 17 0.30 -5.73 33.74
N ASN A 18 0.14 -6.64 34.70
CA ASN A 18 0.55 -6.38 36.08
C ASN A 18 2.08 -6.16 36.20
N PRO A 19 2.54 -5.26 37.09
CA PRO A 19 3.95 -5.11 37.42
C PRO A 19 4.64 -6.45 37.71
N ARG A 20 5.80 -6.64 37.08
CA ARG A 20 6.67 -7.80 37.30
C ARG A 20 8.12 -7.38 37.18
N SER A 21 9.02 -8.04 37.88
CA SER A 21 10.44 -7.96 37.58
C SER A 21 10.77 -8.80 36.34
N VAL A 22 11.90 -8.49 35.71
CA VAL A 22 12.50 -9.28 34.64
C VAL A 22 13.91 -9.64 35.06
N ALA A 23 14.29 -10.90 34.91
CA ALA A 23 15.64 -11.39 35.15
C ALA A 23 16.02 -12.41 34.07
N ILE A 24 16.70 -11.93 33.02
CA ILE A 24 17.13 -12.76 31.87
C ILE A 24 18.65 -12.86 31.90
N GLN A 25 19.14 -13.92 32.54
CA GLN A 25 20.57 -14.16 32.74
C GLN A 25 21.35 -14.25 31.43
N GLU A 26 20.75 -14.86 30.40
CA GLU A 26 21.34 -15.09 29.07
C GLU A 26 21.85 -13.80 28.40
N ILE A 27 21.14 -12.69 28.61
CA ILE A 27 21.48 -11.37 28.05
C ILE A 27 21.89 -10.37 29.14
N ASN A 28 22.14 -10.86 30.36
CA ASN A 28 22.47 -10.07 31.55
C ASN A 28 21.50 -8.90 31.80
N LEU A 29 20.19 -9.15 31.64
CA LEU A 29 19.16 -8.13 31.80
C LEU A 29 18.37 -8.30 33.10
N PHE A 30 18.38 -7.27 33.93
CA PHE A 30 17.58 -7.18 35.15
C PHE A 30 16.76 -5.89 35.13
N LEU A 31 15.45 -6.00 35.32
CA LEU A 31 14.54 -4.86 35.38
C LEU A 31 13.67 -4.96 36.62
N GLU A 32 13.69 -3.90 37.41
CA GLU A 32 12.76 -3.72 38.53
C GLU A 32 11.31 -3.57 38.03
N PRO A 33 10.30 -4.00 38.81
CA PRO A 33 8.92 -3.81 38.45
C PRO A 33 8.58 -2.32 38.35
N LEU A 34 7.81 -1.94 37.33
CA LEU A 34 7.26 -0.58 37.26
C LEU A 34 6.12 -0.41 38.25
N LYS A 35 5.75 0.83 38.56
CA LYS A 35 4.67 1.13 39.51
C LYS A 35 3.28 0.63 39.07
N SER A 36 2.98 0.65 37.77
CA SER A 36 1.61 0.44 37.27
C SER A 36 1.50 -0.46 36.04
N ARG A 37 2.62 -0.88 35.45
CA ARG A 37 2.66 -1.62 34.17
C ARG A 37 3.65 -2.77 34.26
N GLY A 38 3.39 -3.84 33.54
CA GLY A 38 4.34 -4.95 33.39
C GLY A 38 5.33 -4.70 32.25
N TRP A 39 6.45 -5.41 32.27
CA TRP A 39 7.36 -5.46 31.12
C TRP A 39 6.85 -6.42 30.04
N SER A 40 7.24 -6.17 28.79
CA SER A 40 7.11 -7.14 27.69
C SER A 40 7.73 -8.49 28.05
N SER A 41 7.30 -9.58 27.41
CA SER A 41 7.74 -10.93 27.76
C SER A 41 9.25 -11.11 27.63
N ASP A 42 9.79 -12.07 28.38
CA ASP A 42 11.22 -12.37 28.36
C ASP A 42 11.65 -12.84 26.96
N GLU A 43 10.79 -13.59 26.24
CA GLU A 43 11.00 -13.98 24.85
C GLU A 43 11.15 -12.77 23.93
N LYS A 44 10.29 -11.75 24.09
CA LYS A 44 10.35 -10.55 23.26
C LYS A 44 11.62 -9.74 23.54
N LEU A 45 12.01 -9.61 24.80
CA LEU A 45 13.24 -8.91 25.20
C LEU A 45 14.49 -9.59 24.64
N LYS A 46 14.53 -10.93 24.69
CA LYS A 46 15.61 -11.73 24.07
C LYS A 46 15.64 -11.55 22.55
N GLU A 47 14.50 -11.67 21.89
CA GLU A 47 14.39 -11.45 20.44
C GLU A 47 14.99 -10.10 20.03
N LEU A 48 14.59 -9.03 20.72
CA LEU A 48 15.08 -7.68 20.45
C LEU A 48 16.57 -7.53 20.74
N TYR A 49 17.11 -8.20 21.76
CA TYR A 49 18.54 -8.21 22.04
C TYR A 49 19.32 -8.84 20.88
N TYR A 50 18.95 -10.04 20.43
CA TYR A 50 19.63 -10.73 19.33
C TYR A 50 19.51 -10.00 17.99
N GLN A 51 18.43 -9.25 17.78
CA GLN A 51 18.23 -8.41 16.60
C GLN A 51 18.99 -7.07 16.67
N ASN A 52 19.74 -6.79 17.75
CA ASN A 52 20.35 -5.48 18.02
C ASN A 52 19.33 -4.31 18.08
N ARG A 53 18.09 -4.64 18.45
CA ARG A 53 16.94 -3.72 18.54
C ARG A 53 16.62 -3.28 19.97
N LEU A 54 17.18 -3.93 20.99
CA LEU A 54 17.01 -3.49 22.38
C LEU A 54 17.95 -2.30 22.68
N ILE A 55 17.39 -1.18 23.13
CA ILE A 55 18.14 0.02 23.57
C ILE A 55 17.69 0.48 24.93
N PHE A 56 18.56 1.22 25.63
CA PHE A 56 18.28 1.75 26.95
C PHE A 56 18.32 3.28 26.95
N LYS A 57 17.33 3.90 27.61
CA LYS A 57 17.35 5.33 27.97
C LYS A 57 17.05 5.45 29.46
N ASN A 58 17.95 6.04 30.23
CA ASN A 58 17.82 6.17 31.69
C ASN A 58 17.48 4.83 32.37
N ASN A 59 18.23 3.76 32.04
CA ASN A 59 18.02 2.38 32.51
C ASN A 59 16.66 1.74 32.16
N ARG A 60 15.85 2.37 31.31
CA ARG A 60 14.60 1.80 30.80
C ARG A 60 14.79 1.21 29.40
N PRO A 61 14.32 -0.03 29.15
CA PRO A 61 14.42 -0.66 27.84
C PRO A 61 13.37 -0.13 26.85
N TYR A 62 13.80 0.05 25.60
CA TYR A 62 12.97 0.38 24.46
C TYR A 62 13.35 -0.49 23.26
N GLU A 63 12.38 -0.71 22.38
CA GLU A 63 12.64 -1.27 21.06
C GLU A 63 13.05 -0.14 20.09
N LYS A 64 14.13 -0.35 19.34
CA LYS A 64 14.39 0.33 18.05
C LYS A 64 13.34 -0.14 17.07
N TYR A 65 12.27 0.63 16.93
CA TYR A 65 11.19 0.37 15.98
C TYR A 65 11.41 1.19 14.72
N TYR A 66 11.82 0.55 13.63
CA TYR A 66 12.21 1.23 12.41
C TYR A 66 11.01 1.85 11.68
N LEU A 67 11.17 3.09 11.18
CA LEU A 67 10.11 3.80 10.45
C LEU A 67 9.63 3.00 9.23
N LYS A 68 10.54 2.30 8.54
CA LYS A 68 10.21 1.43 7.39
C LYS A 68 9.31 0.24 7.74
N GLU A 69 9.26 -0.15 9.01
CA GLU A 69 8.45 -1.27 9.53
C GLU A 69 7.14 -0.78 10.17
N SER A 70 7.00 0.53 10.34
CA SER A 70 5.82 1.15 10.92
C SER A 70 4.61 0.95 10.01
N GLN A 71 3.65 0.15 10.46
CA GLN A 71 2.35 0.01 9.78
C GLN A 71 1.36 1.11 10.20
N ASP A 72 1.66 1.82 11.29
CA ASP A 72 0.77 2.81 11.90
C ASP A 72 0.91 4.22 11.29
N ASN A 73 1.86 4.41 10.38
CA ASN A 73 2.23 5.74 9.87
C ASN A 73 2.23 5.76 8.33
N CYS A 74 1.49 6.71 7.75
CA CYS A 74 1.65 7.09 6.36
C CYS A 74 2.96 7.88 6.21
N LEU A 75 3.86 7.43 5.35
CA LEU A 75 5.16 8.07 5.13
C LEU A 75 4.94 9.41 4.40
N SER A 76 5.67 10.46 4.81
CA SER A 76 5.64 11.76 4.12
C SER A 76 6.49 11.78 2.84
N VAL A 77 7.46 10.86 2.73
CA VAL A 77 8.31 10.67 1.54
C VAL A 77 7.95 9.33 0.92
N LEU A 78 7.37 9.37 -0.27
CA LEU A 78 6.86 8.19 -0.97
C LEU A 78 7.74 7.84 -2.17
N ASP A 79 8.27 6.61 -2.20
CA ASP A 79 9.16 6.12 -3.27
C ASP A 79 8.39 5.55 -4.48
N PHE A 80 7.52 6.37 -5.07
CA PHE A 80 6.79 6.03 -6.31
C PHE A 80 7.25 6.89 -7.48
N TYR A 81 7.58 6.24 -8.60
CA TYR A 81 8.10 6.92 -9.78
C TYR A 81 7.02 7.03 -10.85
N SER A 82 6.86 8.22 -11.44
CA SER A 82 5.87 8.48 -12.51
C SER A 82 5.91 7.47 -13.66
N ARG A 83 7.10 6.98 -14.03
CA ARG A 83 7.30 5.94 -15.08
C ARG A 83 6.57 4.62 -14.79
N GLN A 84 6.27 4.32 -13.53
CA GLN A 84 5.53 3.11 -13.15
C GLN A 84 4.10 3.15 -13.70
N GLY A 85 3.45 4.31 -13.73
CA GLY A 85 2.10 4.44 -14.31
C GLY A 85 2.07 4.06 -15.80
N THR A 86 3.09 4.44 -16.57
CA THR A 86 3.20 4.05 -17.99
C THR A 86 3.36 2.54 -18.13
N LYS A 87 4.16 1.91 -17.25
CA LYS A 87 4.31 0.45 -17.20
C LYS A 87 3.00 -0.25 -16.81
N ASP A 88 2.20 0.35 -15.93
CA ASP A 88 0.91 -0.22 -15.53
C ASP A 88 -0.08 -0.25 -16.71
N LEU A 89 -0.11 0.78 -17.55
CA LEU A 89 -0.87 0.74 -18.81
C LEU A 89 -0.29 -0.27 -19.81
N GLU A 90 1.04 -0.38 -19.90
CA GLU A 90 1.70 -1.34 -20.79
C GLU A 90 1.34 -2.79 -20.43
N LYS A 91 1.25 -3.14 -19.13
CA LYS A 91 0.77 -4.46 -18.67
C LYS A 91 -0.66 -4.79 -19.10
N LEU A 92 -1.47 -3.78 -19.43
CA LEU A 92 -2.84 -3.95 -19.95
C LEU A 92 -2.89 -3.94 -21.49
N GLY A 93 -1.74 -3.80 -22.16
CA GLY A 93 -1.65 -3.59 -23.60
C GLY A 93 -2.13 -2.21 -24.04
N LEU A 94 -2.09 -1.23 -23.13
CA LEU A 94 -2.61 0.14 -23.31
C LEU A 94 -1.50 1.19 -23.34
N LYS A 95 -0.28 0.78 -23.69
CA LYS A 95 0.89 1.67 -23.77
C LYS A 95 0.62 2.84 -24.73
N GLY A 96 0.97 4.05 -24.29
CA GLY A 96 0.85 5.26 -25.11
C GLY A 96 -0.54 5.89 -25.16
N LEU A 97 -1.58 5.26 -24.58
CA LEU A 97 -2.92 5.86 -24.53
C LEU A 97 -3.00 7.12 -23.67
N PHE A 98 -2.23 7.17 -22.57
CA PHE A 98 -2.20 8.31 -21.67
C PHE A 98 -0.76 8.68 -21.33
N LYS A 99 -0.41 9.97 -21.39
CA LYS A 99 0.98 10.43 -21.26
C LYS A 99 1.51 10.32 -19.82
N THR A 100 0.68 10.68 -18.84
CA THR A 100 1.08 10.80 -17.44
C THR A 100 0.07 10.12 -16.50
N PRO A 101 -0.18 8.81 -16.64
CA PRO A 101 -1.04 8.09 -15.70
C PRO A 101 -0.36 8.06 -14.33
N LYS A 102 -1.13 8.16 -13.24
CA LYS A 102 -0.59 7.91 -11.90
C LYS A 102 -0.21 6.42 -11.79
N PRO A 103 0.88 6.07 -11.07
CA PRO A 103 1.19 4.69 -10.72
C PRO A 103 0.06 4.05 -9.91
N VAL A 104 -0.33 2.81 -10.25
CA VAL A 104 -1.38 2.09 -9.52
C VAL A 104 -0.96 1.85 -8.07
N ALA A 105 0.30 1.47 -7.87
CA ALA A 105 0.85 1.19 -6.54
C ALA A 105 0.78 2.41 -5.59
N LEU A 106 0.99 3.63 -6.11
CA LEU A 106 0.83 4.86 -5.33
C LEU A 106 -0.61 5.01 -4.83
N ILE A 107 -1.59 4.82 -5.70
CA ILE A 107 -3.00 4.96 -5.31
C ILE A 107 -3.42 3.85 -4.34
N LYS A 108 -2.98 2.60 -4.55
CA LYS A 108 -3.19 1.51 -3.59
C LYS A 108 -2.66 1.86 -2.20
N TYR A 109 -1.44 2.37 -2.13
CA TYR A 109 -0.80 2.78 -0.89
C TYR A 109 -1.64 3.83 -0.16
N LEU A 110 -2.01 4.92 -0.85
CA LEU A 110 -2.81 5.99 -0.25
C LEU A 110 -4.17 5.50 0.25
N LEU A 111 -4.85 4.64 -0.52
CA LEU A 111 -6.13 4.06 -0.10
C LEU A 111 -5.98 3.18 1.14
N LEU A 112 -5.02 2.25 1.15
CA LEU A 112 -4.78 1.37 2.30
C LEU A 112 -4.43 2.14 3.59
N CYS A 113 -3.76 3.29 3.47
CA CYS A 113 -3.43 4.13 4.61
C CYS A 113 -4.61 4.95 5.16
N SER A 114 -5.66 5.20 4.36
CA SER A 114 -6.67 6.22 4.68
C SER A 114 -8.12 5.74 4.63
N THR A 115 -8.36 4.53 4.13
CA THR A 115 -9.70 4.06 3.78
C THR A 115 -10.12 2.87 4.65
N PRO A 116 -11.18 3.00 5.47
CA PRO A 116 -11.76 1.88 6.20
C PRO A 116 -12.35 0.81 5.29
N LYS A 117 -12.63 -0.38 5.82
CA LYS A 117 -13.40 -1.42 5.11
C LYS A 117 -14.76 -0.85 4.67
N ASP A 118 -15.29 -1.38 3.56
CA ASP A 118 -16.62 -1.05 3.03
C ASP A 118 -16.87 0.45 2.70
N SER A 119 -15.81 1.15 2.29
CA SER A 119 -15.87 2.56 1.91
C SER A 119 -16.24 2.80 0.44
N ILE A 120 -16.67 4.02 0.14
CA ILE A 120 -16.87 4.54 -1.22
C ILE A 120 -15.72 5.50 -1.56
N ILE A 121 -15.00 5.22 -2.66
CA ILE A 121 -13.91 6.05 -3.18
C ILE A 121 -14.45 6.92 -4.31
N LEU A 122 -14.27 8.24 -4.22
CA LEU A 122 -14.63 9.19 -5.28
C LEU A 122 -13.38 9.79 -5.90
N ASP A 123 -13.29 9.76 -7.22
CA ASP A 123 -12.27 10.49 -7.99
C ASP A 123 -12.94 11.29 -9.11
N PHE A 124 -13.01 12.61 -8.91
CA PHE A 124 -13.64 13.54 -9.85
C PHE A 124 -12.68 14.09 -10.92
N PHE A 125 -11.45 13.58 -10.96
CA PHE A 125 -10.45 13.85 -11.99
C PHE A 125 -9.80 12.53 -12.45
N ALA A 126 -10.65 11.56 -12.81
CA ALA A 126 -10.24 10.17 -12.98
C ALA A 126 -9.15 9.95 -14.06
N GLY A 127 -9.09 10.82 -15.07
CA GLY A 127 -8.07 10.80 -16.11
C GLY A 127 -7.98 9.44 -16.78
N SER A 128 -6.87 8.73 -16.56
CA SER A 128 -6.65 7.38 -17.11
C SER A 128 -7.35 6.25 -16.36
N GLY A 129 -8.14 6.52 -15.31
CA GLY A 129 -8.83 5.50 -14.51
C GLY A 129 -7.94 4.72 -13.53
N THR A 130 -6.80 5.28 -13.10
CA THR A 130 -5.88 4.59 -12.16
C THR A 130 -6.56 4.24 -10.85
N THR A 131 -7.42 5.12 -10.32
CA THR A 131 -8.10 4.93 -9.03
C THR A 131 -8.98 3.68 -9.02
N ALA A 132 -9.79 3.48 -10.06
CA ALA A 132 -10.59 2.27 -10.16
C ALA A 132 -9.75 1.00 -10.27
N GLN A 133 -8.65 1.02 -11.04
CA GLN A 133 -7.74 -0.13 -11.07
C GLN A 133 -7.19 -0.45 -9.68
N ALA A 134 -6.76 0.57 -8.93
CA ALA A 134 -6.25 0.39 -7.58
C ALA A 134 -7.30 -0.20 -6.64
N VAL A 135 -8.54 0.31 -6.67
CA VAL A 135 -9.66 -0.21 -5.86
C VAL A 135 -9.98 -1.66 -6.21
N MET A 136 -10.13 -1.98 -7.50
CA MET A 136 -10.44 -3.35 -7.96
C MET A 136 -9.35 -4.35 -7.53
N GLU A 137 -8.09 -3.98 -7.70
CA GLU A 137 -6.98 -4.84 -7.30
C GLU A 137 -6.88 -4.97 -5.78
N VAL A 138 -7.07 -3.90 -4.99
CA VAL A 138 -7.05 -3.99 -3.52
C VAL A 138 -8.21 -4.82 -2.98
N ASN A 139 -9.42 -4.67 -3.52
CA ASN A 139 -10.55 -5.53 -3.17
C ASN A 139 -10.23 -7.01 -3.37
N ARG A 140 -9.60 -7.34 -4.50
CA ARG A 140 -9.17 -8.72 -4.79
C ARG A 140 -8.06 -9.19 -3.84
N ASP A 141 -7.01 -8.39 -3.70
CA ASP A 141 -5.78 -8.78 -2.99
C ASP A 141 -6.01 -8.88 -1.46
N TYR A 142 -6.97 -8.12 -0.90
CA TYR A 142 -7.24 -8.05 0.54
C TYR A 142 -8.66 -8.46 0.95
N CYS A 143 -9.44 -9.02 0.02
CA CYS A 143 -10.85 -9.41 0.24
C CYS A 143 -11.71 -8.27 0.85
N LEU A 144 -11.58 -7.06 0.30
CA LEU A 144 -12.37 -5.88 0.69
C LEU A 144 -13.57 -5.68 -0.24
N ASN A 145 -14.51 -4.83 0.19
CA ASN A 145 -15.72 -4.49 -0.57
C ASN A 145 -15.85 -2.98 -0.79
N TRP A 146 -14.76 -2.35 -1.23
CA TRP A 146 -14.80 -0.93 -1.60
C TRP A 146 -15.56 -0.71 -2.90
N SER A 147 -16.40 0.31 -2.93
CA SER A 147 -17.03 0.81 -4.16
C SER A 147 -16.31 2.05 -4.65
N PHE A 148 -16.43 2.38 -5.94
CA PHE A 148 -15.83 3.60 -6.48
C PHE A 148 -16.75 4.34 -7.45
N TYR A 149 -16.62 5.65 -7.49
CA TYR A 149 -17.22 6.53 -8.50
C TYR A 149 -16.12 7.36 -9.16
N LEU A 150 -16.12 7.35 -10.50
CA LEU A 150 -15.20 8.15 -11.29
C LEU A 150 -15.98 9.22 -12.05
N CYS A 151 -15.53 10.47 -11.97
CA CYS A 151 -15.98 11.51 -12.88
C CYS A 151 -14.82 11.94 -13.79
N GLN A 152 -15.11 12.06 -15.07
CA GLN A 152 -14.17 12.55 -16.06
C GLN A 152 -14.91 13.41 -17.07
N LYS A 153 -14.42 14.63 -17.28
CA LYS A 153 -14.94 15.53 -18.31
C LYS A 153 -14.68 14.94 -19.70
N GLU A 154 -15.66 15.06 -20.58
CA GLU A 154 -15.56 14.65 -21.98
C GLU A 154 -14.67 15.61 -22.78
N GLU A 155 -13.36 15.37 -22.71
CA GLU A 155 -12.35 16.17 -23.40
C GLU A 155 -11.79 15.42 -24.60
N LYS A 156 -11.83 16.03 -25.79
CA LYS A 156 -11.23 15.46 -26.99
C LYS A 156 -9.70 15.39 -26.88
N ILE A 157 -9.13 14.28 -27.32
CA ILE A 157 -7.69 14.05 -27.39
C ILE A 157 -7.13 14.82 -28.60
N LYS A 158 -6.33 15.86 -28.35
CA LYS A 158 -5.73 16.69 -29.41
C LYS A 158 -4.29 16.30 -29.74
N ASN A 159 -3.50 15.94 -28.73
CA ASN A 159 -2.03 15.84 -28.83
C ASN A 159 -1.51 14.41 -28.62
N ASN A 160 -2.28 13.40 -29.03
CA ASN A 160 -1.86 12.00 -28.94
C ASN A 160 -2.46 11.16 -30.09
N PRO A 161 -1.88 11.21 -31.30
CA PRO A 161 -2.38 10.47 -32.47
C PRO A 161 -2.42 8.95 -32.27
N GLN A 162 -1.49 8.41 -31.48
CA GLN A 162 -1.46 6.99 -31.15
C GLN A 162 -2.71 6.59 -30.35
N ALA A 163 -3.06 7.37 -29.32
CA ALA A 163 -4.28 7.13 -28.54
C ALA A 163 -5.53 7.19 -29.41
N VAL A 164 -5.64 8.22 -30.27
CA VAL A 164 -6.74 8.38 -31.23
C VAL A 164 -6.88 7.15 -32.15
N SER A 165 -5.77 6.66 -32.70
CA SER A 165 -5.78 5.47 -33.56
C SER A 165 -6.25 4.22 -32.81
N ILE A 166 -5.73 3.98 -31.60
CA ILE A 166 -6.10 2.81 -30.77
C ILE A 166 -7.59 2.86 -30.41
N LEU A 167 -8.09 4.01 -29.96
CA LEU A 167 -9.49 4.18 -29.57
C LEU A 167 -10.43 3.98 -30.76
N LYS A 168 -10.13 4.60 -31.89
CA LYS A 168 -10.91 4.45 -33.13
C LYS A 168 -10.98 2.99 -33.58
N ASN A 169 -9.85 2.27 -33.55
CA ASN A 169 -9.81 0.84 -33.89
C ASN A 169 -10.60 -0.05 -32.93
N LYS A 170 -10.91 0.45 -31.73
CA LYS A 170 -11.73 -0.21 -30.71
C LYS A 170 -13.18 0.28 -30.70
N GLY A 171 -13.56 1.19 -31.60
CA GLY A 171 -14.93 1.69 -31.70
C GLY A 171 -15.29 2.79 -30.71
N TYR A 172 -14.30 3.36 -30.01
CA TYR A 172 -14.53 4.48 -29.09
C TYR A 172 -14.46 5.82 -29.82
N GLN A 173 -14.97 6.85 -29.12
CA GLN A 173 -14.64 8.22 -29.48
C GLN A 173 -13.19 8.54 -29.08
N ASN A 174 -12.73 9.71 -29.52
CA ASN A 174 -11.36 10.16 -29.27
C ASN A 174 -11.33 11.08 -28.03
N THR A 175 -11.91 10.63 -26.91
CA THR A 175 -12.00 11.44 -25.69
C THR A 175 -11.23 10.83 -24.51
N ILE A 176 -10.95 11.63 -23.48
CA ILE A 176 -10.29 11.15 -22.25
C ILE A 176 -11.14 10.08 -21.54
N PRO A 177 -12.47 10.24 -21.34
CA PRO A 177 -13.31 9.17 -20.79
C PRO A 177 -13.16 7.83 -21.51
N ASP A 178 -13.00 7.83 -22.83
CA ASP A 178 -12.83 6.58 -23.59
C ASP A 178 -11.56 5.81 -23.20
N ILE A 179 -10.47 6.53 -22.87
CA ILE A 179 -9.25 5.90 -22.36
C ILE A 179 -9.52 5.22 -21.02
N MET A 180 -10.23 5.91 -20.12
CA MET A 180 -10.62 5.38 -18.81
C MET A 180 -11.51 4.13 -18.96
N LEU A 181 -12.54 4.20 -19.81
CA LEU A 181 -13.46 3.09 -20.08
C LEU A 181 -12.73 1.88 -20.67
N LEU A 182 -11.88 2.09 -21.68
CA LEU A 182 -11.08 1.01 -22.28
C LEU A 182 -10.15 0.36 -21.24
N ARG A 183 -9.57 1.14 -20.32
CA ARG A 183 -8.78 0.58 -19.21
C ARG A 183 -9.62 -0.30 -18.30
N LEU A 184 -10.79 0.19 -17.87
CA LEU A 184 -11.71 -0.57 -17.02
C LEU A 184 -12.14 -1.89 -17.68
N GLU A 185 -12.53 -1.85 -18.96
CA GLU A 185 -12.90 -3.05 -19.69
C GLU A 185 -11.78 -4.08 -19.74
N LYS A 186 -10.53 -3.65 -19.92
CA LYS A 186 -9.37 -4.55 -19.91
C LYS A 186 -9.16 -5.22 -18.56
N ILE A 187 -9.37 -4.49 -17.46
CA ILE A 187 -9.21 -5.03 -16.11
C ILE A 187 -10.34 -6.02 -15.79
N ILE A 188 -11.58 -5.69 -16.14
CA ILE A 188 -12.76 -6.56 -15.93
C ILE A 188 -12.57 -7.87 -16.71
N LYS A 189 -12.29 -7.79 -18.03
CA LYS A 189 -12.07 -8.98 -18.88
C LYS A 189 -10.93 -9.87 -18.36
N ARG A 190 -9.86 -9.26 -17.86
CA ARG A 190 -8.74 -10.00 -17.25
C ARG A 190 -9.17 -10.72 -15.97
N SER A 191 -9.94 -10.06 -15.11
CA SER A 191 -10.43 -10.64 -13.86
C SER A 191 -11.39 -11.80 -14.11
N GLU A 192 -12.30 -11.66 -15.08
CA GLU A 192 -13.19 -12.75 -15.52
C GLU A 192 -12.41 -13.96 -16.05
N TYR A 193 -11.38 -13.72 -16.87
CA TYR A 193 -10.51 -14.78 -17.38
C TYR A 193 -9.75 -15.51 -16.25
N GLU A 194 -9.22 -14.77 -15.26
CA GLU A 194 -8.52 -15.33 -14.09
C GLU A 194 -9.48 -16.21 -13.23
N ILE A 195 -10.73 -15.78 -13.07
CA ILE A 195 -11.77 -16.57 -12.36
C ILE A 195 -12.10 -17.87 -13.13
N LEU A 196 -12.31 -17.78 -14.45
CA LEU A 196 -12.61 -18.93 -15.29
C LEU A 196 -11.47 -19.95 -15.28
N LYS A 197 -10.21 -19.49 -15.42
CA LYS A 197 -9.03 -20.36 -15.38
C LYS A 197 -8.89 -21.09 -14.04
N THR A 198 -9.13 -20.41 -12.92
CA THR A 198 -9.10 -21.04 -11.59
C THR A 198 -10.15 -22.13 -11.46
N LYS A 199 -11.38 -21.90 -11.96
CA LYS A 199 -12.45 -22.92 -11.97
C LYS A 199 -12.10 -24.14 -12.84
N SER A 200 -11.45 -23.93 -13.99
CA SER A 200 -11.08 -25.01 -14.91
C SER A 200 -9.91 -25.89 -14.43
N ILE A 201 -9.12 -25.45 -13.44
CA ILE A 201 -7.97 -26.20 -12.90
C ILE A 201 -8.39 -27.08 -11.69
N LEU A 202 -9.59 -26.89 -11.15
CA LEU A 202 -10.12 -27.62 -9.98
C LEU A 202 -10.78 -28.98 -10.32
N PHE A 203 -10.39 -29.64 -11.42
CA PHE A 203 -10.88 -30.97 -11.81
C PHE A 203 -9.82 -32.05 -11.60
#